data_AF-A0A660L6Y4-F1
#
_entry.id   AF-A0A660L6Y4-F1
#
_cell.length_a   1.000
_cell.length_b   1.000
_cell.length_c   1.000
_cell.angle_alpha   90.00
_cell.angle_beta   90.00
_cell.angle_gamma   90.00
#
_symmetry.space_group_name_H-M   'P 1'
#
loop_
_entity.id
_entity.type
_entity.pdbx_description
1 polymer ?
#
loop_
_entity_poly.entity_id
_entity_poly.type
_entity_poly.pdbx_seq_one_letter_code
_entity_poly.pdbx_strand_id
1 'polypeptide(L)'
;MKRWVWWLVIALVVGGLLSLVSSNYPDGFETAGEQLGYMERAREVFHAPFAEYQIPGLPEGASTAAAGVLGVLLAFGVFVGVGRLLAPRPGADSDGRPASNGRSSEKP
;
A
#
# COMPACT_ATOMS: atom_id res chain seq x y z
N MET A 1 -11.02 -17.54 -9.12
CA MET A 1 -10.51 -16.55 -8.14
C MET A 1 -10.08 -15.30 -8.89
N LYS A 2 -10.49 -14.11 -8.43
CA LYS A 2 -10.21 -12.86 -9.14
C LYS A 2 -8.70 -12.59 -9.05
N ARG A 3 -8.04 -12.39 -10.20
CA ARG A 3 -6.56 -12.40 -10.36
C ARG A 3 -5.81 -11.45 -9.40
N TRP A 4 -6.43 -10.34 -9.00
CA TRP A 4 -5.90 -9.39 -8.02
C TRP A 4 -5.68 -9.96 -6.61
N VAL A 5 -6.48 -10.93 -6.16
CA VAL A 5 -6.33 -11.56 -4.83
C VAL A 5 -5.04 -12.38 -4.79
N TRP A 6 -4.72 -13.07 -5.89
CA TRP A 6 -3.48 -13.82 -6.02
C TRP A 6 -2.25 -12.92 -5.88
N TRP A 7 -2.26 -11.76 -6.54
CA TRP A 7 -1.17 -10.78 -6.41
C TRP A 7 -1.04 -10.22 -5.00
N LEU A 8 -2.15 -9.97 -4.30
CA LEU A 8 -2.13 -9.52 -2.92
C LEU A 8 -1.53 -10.57 -1.97
N VAL A 9 -1.92 -11.83 -2.14
CA VAL A 9 -1.37 -12.94 -1.33
C VAL A 9 0.13 -13.08 -1.56
N ILE A 10 0.58 -13.02 -2.82
CA ILE A 10 2.02 -13.05 -3.14
C ILE A 10 2.73 -11.88 -2.47
N ALA A 11 2.19 -10.66 -2.54
CA ALA A 11 2.78 -9.49 -1.91
C ALA A 11 2.88 -9.62 -0.39
N LEU A 12 1.87 -10.20 0.28
CA LEU A 12 1.90 -10.44 1.73
C LEU A 12 2.93 -11.51 2.11
N VAL A 13 3.05 -12.59 1.32
CA VAL A 13 4.06 -13.63 1.55
C VAL A 13 5.46 -13.07 1.35
N VAL A 14 5.68 -12.30 0.27
CA VAL A 14 6.95 -11.63 0.01
C VAL A 14 7.27 -10.62 1.11
N GLY A 15 6.35 -9.72 1.43
CA GLY A 15 6.55 -8.70 2.46
C GLY A 15 6.77 -9.29 3.85
N GLY A 16 6.10 -10.39 4.21
CA GLY A 16 6.31 -11.07 5.49
C GLY A 16 7.60 -11.88 5.54
N LEU A 17 7.91 -12.67 4.50
CA LEU A 17 9.05 -13.60 4.51
C LEU A 17 10.36 -12.93 4.11
N LEU A 18 10.38 -12.03 3.12
CA LEU A 18 11.62 -11.33 2.76
C LEU A 18 12.04 -10.31 3.81
N SER A 19 11.12 -9.75 4.59
CA SER A 19 11.49 -8.85 5.69
C SER A 19 12.30 -9.58 6.77
N LEU A 20 12.06 -10.87 6.99
CA LEU A 20 12.88 -11.70 7.91
C LEU A 20 14.33 -11.89 7.45
N VAL A 21 14.59 -11.71 6.15
CA VAL A 21 15.94 -11.80 5.55
C VAL A 21 16.57 -10.41 5.40
N SER A 22 15.95 -9.37 5.95
CA SER A 22 16.58 -8.04 5.99
C SER A 22 17.87 -8.14 6.81
N SER A 23 18.96 -7.75 6.17
CA SER A 23 20.29 -7.74 6.77
C SER A 23 20.34 -6.71 7.90
N ASN A 24 20.79 -7.12 9.08
CA ASN A 24 21.05 -6.23 10.24
C ASN A 24 22.42 -5.51 10.15
N TYR A 25 23.11 -5.60 9.02
CA TYR A 25 24.39 -4.91 8.86
C TYR A 25 24.18 -3.39 8.75
N PRO A 26 25.09 -2.59 9.33
CA PRO A 26 25.04 -1.14 9.24
C PRO A 26 25.03 -0.74 7.77
N ASP A 27 24.09 0.13 7.42
CA ASP A 27 24.05 0.65 6.07
C ASP A 27 25.26 1.56 5.81
N GLY A 28 25.45 1.96 4.54
CA GLY A 28 26.56 2.83 4.18
C GLY A 28 26.52 4.19 4.89
N PHE A 29 25.33 4.61 5.37
CA PHE A 29 25.18 5.84 6.15
C PHE A 29 25.65 5.65 7.59
N GLU A 30 25.28 4.56 8.23
CA GLU A 30 25.73 4.26 9.59
C GLU A 30 27.25 4.08 9.61
N THR A 31 27.80 3.32 8.65
CA THR A 31 29.25 3.13 8.52
C THR A 31 29.99 4.45 8.27
N ALA A 32 29.45 5.34 7.42
CA ALA A 32 30.02 6.68 7.23
C ALA A 32 29.88 7.55 8.49
N GLY A 33 28.85 7.30 9.30
CA GLY A 33 28.57 8.00 10.55
C GLY A 33 29.48 7.69 11.70
N GLU A 34 29.85 6.43 11.83
CA GLU A 34 30.90 6.01 12.74
C GLU A 34 32.25 6.59 12.31
N GLN A 35 32.60 6.52 11.02
CA GLN A 35 33.88 7.02 10.52
C GLN A 35 34.05 8.55 10.68
N LEU A 36 32.96 9.30 10.54
CA LEU A 36 32.95 10.76 10.65
C LEU A 36 32.61 11.25 12.08
N GLY A 37 32.26 10.34 13.01
CA GLY A 37 31.90 10.67 14.39
C GLY A 37 30.63 11.51 14.53
N TYR A 38 29.71 11.46 13.56
CA TYR A 38 28.44 12.19 13.64
C TYR A 38 27.34 11.41 14.36
N MET A 39 27.48 10.09 14.50
CA MET A 39 26.50 9.26 15.20
C MET A 39 26.33 9.69 16.66
N GLU A 40 27.41 10.02 17.40
CA GLU A 40 27.26 10.52 18.78
C GLU A 40 26.67 11.93 18.88
N ARG A 41 26.64 12.69 17.78
CA ARG A 41 26.02 14.03 17.73
C ARG A 41 24.62 14.01 17.12
N ALA A 42 24.20 12.88 16.56
CA ALA A 42 22.88 12.71 15.98
C ALA A 42 21.85 12.80 17.11
N ARG A 43 21.03 13.86 17.07
CA ARG A 43 19.97 14.08 18.03
C ARG A 43 18.65 13.72 17.37
N GLU A 44 17.96 12.73 17.88
CA GLU A 44 16.63 12.39 17.41
C GLU A 44 15.65 13.51 17.78
N VAL A 45 15.28 14.32 16.78
CA VAL A 45 14.27 15.39 16.94
C VAL A 45 12.86 14.80 16.92
N PHE A 46 12.68 13.67 16.22
CA PHE A 46 11.43 12.92 16.14
C PHE A 46 11.70 11.44 16.33
N HIS A 47 10.98 10.80 17.26
CA HIS A 47 11.04 9.34 17.42
C HIS A 47 10.26 8.70 16.28
N ALA A 48 10.94 7.84 15.51
CA ALA A 48 10.27 7.03 14.50
C ALA A 48 9.41 5.95 15.19
N PRO A 49 8.13 5.81 14.85
CA PRO A 49 7.24 4.84 15.50
C PRO A 49 7.62 3.37 15.22
N PHE A 50 8.48 3.11 14.22
CA PHE A 50 9.00 1.80 13.85
C PHE A 50 10.51 1.89 13.57
N ALA A 51 11.27 2.51 14.48
CA ALA A 51 12.73 2.50 14.39
C ALA A 51 13.21 1.05 14.27
N GLU A 52 14.11 0.78 13.31
CA GLU A 52 14.65 -0.56 13.04
C GLU A 52 13.58 -1.64 12.79
N TYR A 53 12.38 -1.26 12.32
CA TYR A 53 11.24 -2.18 12.15
C TYR A 53 10.78 -2.86 13.46
N GLN A 54 11.17 -2.34 14.61
CA GLN A 54 10.77 -2.87 15.91
C GLN A 54 9.34 -2.43 16.25
N ILE A 55 8.52 -3.40 16.66
CA ILE A 55 7.20 -3.16 17.21
C ILE A 55 7.27 -3.45 18.70
N PRO A 56 6.97 -2.47 19.57
CA PRO A 56 7.06 -2.66 21.01
C PRO A 56 6.15 -3.82 21.46
N GLY A 57 6.74 -4.82 22.10
CA GLY A 57 6.04 -6.02 22.59
C GLY A 57 6.14 -7.27 21.69
N LEU A 58 6.83 -7.20 20.54
CA LEU A 58 7.11 -8.37 19.70
C LEU A 58 8.61 -8.70 19.63
N PRO A 59 8.99 -10.00 19.53
CA PRO A 59 10.37 -10.39 19.29
C PRO A 59 10.83 -9.92 17.90
N GLU A 60 12.12 -9.62 17.74
CA GLU A 60 12.72 -8.98 16.55
C GLU A 60 12.22 -9.56 15.22
N GLY A 61 12.30 -10.87 15.02
CA GLY A 61 11.82 -11.51 13.79
C GLY A 61 10.31 -11.32 13.55
N ALA A 62 9.49 -11.40 14.61
CA ALA A 62 8.06 -11.19 14.48
C ALA A 62 7.71 -9.71 14.22
N SER A 63 8.45 -8.78 14.84
CA SER A 63 8.34 -7.34 14.59
C SER A 63 8.63 -7.01 13.13
N THR A 64 9.73 -7.53 12.59
CA THR A 64 10.14 -7.26 11.20
C THR A 64 9.15 -7.84 10.18
N ALA A 65 8.67 -9.07 10.40
CA ALA A 65 7.63 -9.65 9.55
C ALA A 65 6.31 -8.86 9.63
N ALA A 66 5.91 -8.43 10.83
CA ALA A 66 4.71 -7.63 11.04
C ALA A 66 4.83 -6.25 10.37
N ALA A 67 5.99 -5.59 10.46
CA ALA A 67 6.25 -4.33 9.78
C ALA A 67 6.14 -4.46 8.25
N GLY A 68 6.68 -5.53 7.67
CA GLY A 68 6.55 -5.84 6.24
C GLY A 68 5.09 -6.05 5.81
N VAL A 69 4.32 -6.83 6.57
CA VAL A 69 2.89 -7.04 6.32
C VAL A 69 2.10 -5.73 6.43
N LEU A 70 2.35 -4.93 7.48
CA LEU A 70 1.72 -3.64 7.66
C LEU A 70 2.02 -2.69 6.49
N GLY A 71 3.26 -2.65 6.02
CA GLY A 71 3.65 -1.85 4.85
C GLY A 71 2.86 -2.22 3.59
N VAL A 72 2.72 -3.52 3.30
CA VAL A 72 1.93 -4.01 2.15
C VAL A 72 0.46 -3.61 2.27
N LEU A 73 -0.13 -3.80 3.45
CA LEU A 73 -1.54 -3.43 3.70
C LEU A 73 -1.77 -1.93 3.55
N LEU A 74 -0.84 -1.11 4.06
CA LEU A 74 -0.94 0.35 4.01
C LEU A 74 -0.82 0.84 2.56
N ALA A 75 0.16 0.35 1.81
CA ALA A 75 0.31 0.66 0.38
C ALA A 75 -0.93 0.25 -0.43
N PHE A 76 -1.45 -0.97 -0.24
CA PHE A 76 -2.64 -1.44 -0.92
C PHE A 76 -3.87 -0.61 -0.56
N GLY A 77 -4.05 -0.31 0.73
CA GLY A 77 -5.13 0.53 1.23
C GLY A 77 -5.12 1.94 0.63
N VAL A 78 -3.94 2.58 0.59
CA VAL A 78 -3.77 3.89 -0.05
C VAL A 78 -4.13 3.82 -1.54
N PHE A 79 -3.60 2.83 -2.26
CA PHE A 79 -3.87 2.70 -3.69
C PHE A 79 -5.37 2.49 -4.00
N VAL A 80 -6.03 1.62 -3.23
CA VAL A 80 -7.48 1.39 -3.37
C VAL A 80 -8.28 2.61 -2.96
N GLY A 81 -7.88 3.31 -1.90
CA GLY A 81 -8.53 4.53 -1.41
C GLY A 81 -8.46 5.65 -2.43
N VAL A 82 -7.26 5.92 -2.95
CA VAL A 82 -7.02 6.90 -4.02
C VAL A 82 -7.79 6.50 -5.29
N GLY A 83 -7.72 5.24 -5.69
CA GLY A 83 -8.46 4.74 -6.84
C GLY A 83 -9.98 4.90 -6.71
N ARG A 84 -10.54 4.71 -5.51
CA ARG A 84 -11.97 4.95 -5.24
C ARG A 84 -12.33 6.43 -5.23
N LEU A 85 -11.46 7.29 -4.71
CA LEU A 85 -11.69 8.72 -4.66
C LEU A 85 -11.67 9.36 -6.06
N LEU A 86 -10.79 8.85 -6.93
CA LEU A 86 -10.63 9.28 -8.32
C LEU A 86 -11.55 8.55 -9.29
N ALA A 87 -12.18 7.44 -8.88
CA ALA A 87 -13.06 6.67 -9.74
C ALA A 87 -14.27 7.53 -10.16
N PRO A 88 -14.51 7.69 -11.47
CA PRO A 88 -15.74 8.31 -11.95
C PRO A 88 -16.95 7.56 -11.40
N ARG A 89 -17.96 8.28 -10.91
CA ARG A 89 -19.22 7.67 -10.48
C ARG A 89 -19.86 6.98 -11.69
N PRO A 90 -20.12 5.66 -11.66
CA PRO A 90 -20.92 5.02 -12.68
C PRO A 90 -22.37 5.49 -12.51
N GLY A 91 -22.81 6.40 -13.38
CA GLY A 91 -24.23 6.72 -13.54
C GLY A 91 -24.57 8.20 -13.46
N ALA A 92 -24.50 8.87 -14.61
CA ALA A 92 -25.43 9.95 -14.95
C ALA A 92 -25.85 9.88 -16.44
N ASP A 93 -25.88 8.68 -17.03
CA ASP A 93 -26.59 8.45 -18.30
C ASP A 93 -27.96 7.83 -17.99
N SER A 94 -28.75 8.59 -17.25
CA SER A 94 -30.20 8.53 -17.28
C SER A 94 -30.67 9.39 -18.45
N ASP A 95 -30.46 8.95 -19.70
CA ASP A 95 -31.24 9.48 -20.82
C ASP A 95 -32.47 8.58 -21.01
N GLY A 96 -33.46 8.81 -20.16
CA GLY A 96 -34.80 8.32 -20.36
C GLY A 96 -35.38 8.95 -21.61
N ARG A 97 -35.17 8.31 -22.76
CA ARG A 97 -35.93 8.58 -23.99
C ARG A 97 -37.19 7.72 -24.02
N PRO A 98 -38.37 8.26 -23.66
CA PRO A 98 -39.60 7.84 -24.28
C PRO A 98 -39.80 8.61 -25.60
N ALA A 99 -40.57 8.01 -26.51
CA ALA A 99 -40.97 8.46 -27.85
C ALA A 99 -39.93 8.16 -28.95
N SER A 100 -40.26 7.42 -30.01
CA SER A 100 -41.52 7.47 -30.74
C SER A 100 -42.01 6.10 -31.21
N ASN A 101 -43.10 5.62 -30.60
CA ASN A 101 -44.06 4.74 -31.27
C ASN A 101 -44.88 5.61 -32.25
N GLY A 102 -44.37 5.78 -33.47
CA GLY A 102 -45.09 6.42 -34.58
C GLY A 102 -45.73 5.36 -35.47
N ARG A 103 -46.82 4.76 -35.02
CA ARG A 103 -47.69 3.92 -35.85
C ARG A 103 -48.90 4.75 -36.27
N SER A 104 -48.91 5.24 -37.50
CA SER A 104 -50.09 5.70 -38.24
C SER A 104 -49.59 6.21 -39.60
N SER A 105 -49.69 5.39 -40.65
CA SER A 105 -50.81 5.41 -41.60
C SER A 105 -50.59 6.43 -42.71
N GLU A 106 -50.14 5.97 -43.88
CA GLU A 106 -50.76 6.35 -45.15
C GLU A 106 -50.35 5.35 -46.25
N LYS A 107 -51.35 4.58 -46.67
CA LYS A 107 -51.48 3.85 -47.94
C LYS A 107 -51.74 4.87 -49.07
N PRO A 108 -51.80 4.50 -50.38
CA PRO A 108 -51.97 3.17 -50.96
C PRO A 108 -50.84 2.67 -51.87
#